data_AF-A0A2D4FTW5-F1
#
_entry.id   AF-A0A2D4FTW5-F1
#
_cell.length_a   1.000
_cell.length_b   1.000
_cell.length_c   1.000
_cell.angle_alpha   90.00
_cell.angle_beta   90.00
_cell.angle_gamma   90.00
#
_symmetry.space_group_name_H-M   'P 1'
#
loop_
_entity.id
_entity.type
_entity.pdbx_description
1 polymer ?
#
loop_
_entity_poly.entity_id
_entity_poly.type
_entity_poly.pdbx_seq_one_letter_code
_entity_poly.pdbx_strand_id
1 'polypeptide(L)'
;DLISTIGESAALGAAGAIFWGDAGNTGSKKNCQLIKTYIEEPLGHYIINVTTAAELCSQTLCRGHGRCRRQESEASIFLHLNPNSFQIYRNEAKYPKPLLEAKG
;
A
#
# COMPACT_ATOMS: atom_id res chain seq x y z
N ASP A 1 12.69 2.33 2.77
CA ASP A 1 12.54 1.32 1.70
C ASP A 1 11.18 1.30 1.03
N LEU A 2 10.06 1.11 1.75
CA LEU A 2 8.73 1.03 1.11
C LEU A 2 8.36 2.30 0.31
N ILE A 3 8.72 3.48 0.83
CA ILE A 3 8.52 4.77 0.16
C ILE A 3 9.30 4.85 -1.15
N SER A 4 10.60 4.57 -1.10
CA SER A 4 11.51 4.65 -2.25
C SER A 4 11.38 3.49 -3.25
N THR A 5 10.40 2.59 -3.10
CA THR A 5 10.16 1.46 -4.01
C THR A 5 8.71 1.42 -4.47
N ILE A 6 7.81 0.99 -3.59
CA ILE A 6 6.37 0.89 -3.87
C ILE A 6 5.75 2.28 -3.98
N GLY A 7 6.11 3.19 -3.07
CA GLY A 7 5.65 4.58 -3.11
C GLY A 7 6.08 5.28 -4.38
N GLU A 8 7.34 5.09 -4.77
CA GLU A 8 7.89 5.64 -6.00
C GLU A 8 7.18 5.09 -7.24
N SER A 9 6.99 3.77 -7.31
CA SER A 9 6.23 3.13 -8.41
C SER A 9 4.81 3.69 -8.53
N ALA A 10 4.11 3.85 -7.40
CA ALA A 10 2.77 4.42 -7.38
C ALA A 10 2.77 5.89 -7.78
N ALA A 11 3.72 6.69 -7.28
CA ALA A 11 3.87 8.10 -7.62
C ALA A 11 4.11 8.29 -9.13
N LEU A 12 4.82 7.38 -9.79
CA LEU A 12 5.04 7.42 -11.25
C LEU A 12 3.85 6.88 -12.06
N GLY A 13 2.76 6.46 -11.43
CA GLY A 13 1.55 5.98 -12.11
C GLY A 13 1.67 4.56 -12.65
N ALA A 14 2.48 3.70 -12.02
CA ALA A 14 2.51 2.27 -12.32
C ALA A 14 1.12 1.64 -12.19
N ALA A 15 0.87 0.58 -12.97
CA ALA A 15 -0.41 -0.14 -12.90
C ALA A 15 -0.53 -1.02 -11.64
N GLY A 16 0.60 -1.36 -11.01
CA GLY A 16 0.66 -2.19 -9.81
C GLY A 16 2.09 -2.61 -9.50
N ALA A 17 2.23 -3.49 -8.50
CA ALA A 17 3.49 -4.11 -8.11
C ALA A 17 3.28 -5.60 -7.85
N ILE A 18 4.33 -6.41 -8.08
CA ILE A 18 4.34 -7.84 -7.78
C ILE A 18 5.30 -8.08 -6.63
N PHE A 19 4.78 -8.64 -5.54
CA PHE A 19 5.60 -9.08 -4.41
C PHE A 19 6.02 -10.52 -4.64
N TRP A 20 7.31 -10.73 -4.81
CA TRP A 20 7.91 -12.05 -5.00
C TRP A 20 8.76 -12.40 -3.78
N GLY A 21 8.71 -13.67 -3.36
CA GLY A 21 9.47 -14.20 -2.23
C GLY A 21 10.08 -15.56 -2.55
N ASP A 22 11.25 -15.83 -1.97
CA ASP A 22 11.99 -17.07 -2.16
C ASP A 22 11.46 -18.21 -1.25
N ALA A 23 11.46 -19.45 -1.75
CA ALA A 23 10.99 -20.61 -1.01
C ALA A 23 11.80 -20.85 0.29
N GLY A 24 13.10 -20.58 0.28
CA GLY A 24 13.99 -20.65 1.44
C GLY A 24 13.59 -19.71 2.57
N ASN A 25 12.95 -18.58 2.25
CA ASN A 25 12.42 -17.64 3.25
C ASN A 25 11.20 -18.20 4.01
N THR A 26 10.58 -19.28 3.52
CA THR A 26 9.43 -19.94 4.16
C THR A 26 9.77 -21.28 4.81
N GLY A 27 11.06 -21.65 4.88
CA GLY A 27 11.52 -22.97 5.34
C GLY A 27 11.36 -23.26 6.84
N SER A 28 10.88 -22.32 7.66
CA SER A 28 10.66 -22.54 9.08
C SER A 28 9.43 -21.79 9.62
N LYS A 29 8.79 -22.36 10.66
CA LYS A 29 7.67 -21.73 11.38
C LYS A 29 8.03 -20.32 11.86
N LYS A 30 9.26 -20.12 12.33
CA LYS A 30 9.75 -18.81 12.79
C LYS A 30 9.76 -17.79 11.65
N ASN A 31 10.27 -18.15 10.47
CA ASN A 31 10.32 -17.24 9.34
C ASN A 31 8.91 -16.93 8.81
N CYS A 32 8.02 -17.93 8.73
CA CYS A 32 6.63 -17.70 8.35
C CYS A 32 5.93 -16.72 9.31
N GLN A 33 6.20 -16.82 10.63
CA GLN A 33 5.64 -15.88 11.60
C GLN A 33 6.20 -14.47 11.42
N LEU A 34 7.50 -14.32 11.13
CA LEU A 34 8.11 -13.03 10.83
C LEU A 34 7.51 -12.39 9.57
N ILE A 35 7.34 -13.18 8.50
CA ILE A 35 6.72 -12.73 7.26
C ILE A 35 5.27 -12.33 7.49
N LYS A 36 4.50 -13.13 8.26
CA LYS A 36 3.13 -12.79 8.66
C LYS A 36 3.10 -11.43 9.35
N THR A 37 3.89 -11.23 10.39
CA THR A 37 3.94 -9.93 11.09
C THR A 37 4.33 -8.79 10.16
N TYR A 38 5.29 -9.01 9.25
CA TYR A 38 5.70 -7.99 8.28
C TYR A 38 4.56 -7.60 7.31
N ILE A 39 3.82 -8.60 6.81
CA ILE A 39 2.69 -8.41 5.92
C ILE A 39 1.53 -7.72 6.64
N GLU A 40 1.22 -8.13 7.88
CA GLU A 40 0.09 -7.58 8.63
C GLU A 40 0.34 -6.20 9.22
N GLU A 41 1.60 -5.87 9.50
CA GLU A 41 1.99 -4.61 10.14
C GLU A 41 2.61 -3.65 9.10
N PRO A 42 3.94 -3.50 8.96
CA PRO A 42 4.51 -2.39 8.19
C PRO A 42 4.17 -2.44 6.69
N LEU A 43 4.18 -3.62 6.06
CA LEU A 43 3.91 -3.71 4.63
C LEU A 43 2.42 -3.52 4.34
N GLY A 44 1.54 -4.20 5.08
CA GLY A 44 0.10 -4.12 4.89
C GLY A 44 -0.44 -2.71 5.06
N HIS A 45 -0.05 -2.02 6.14
CA HIS A 45 -0.47 -0.64 6.38
C HIS A 45 0.00 0.29 5.26
N TYR A 46 1.23 0.10 4.77
CA TYR A 46 1.75 0.91 3.67
C TYR A 46 1.04 0.62 2.34
N ILE A 47 0.69 -0.64 2.06
CA ILE A 47 -0.09 -1.01 0.87
C ILE A 47 -1.46 -0.35 0.90
N ILE A 48 -2.19 -0.42 2.01
CA ILE A 48 -3.50 0.24 2.13
C ILE A 48 -3.35 1.75 1.96
N ASN A 49 -2.35 2.37 2.60
CA ASN A 49 -2.08 3.80 2.46
C ASN A 49 -1.91 4.21 0.99
N VAL A 50 -1.00 3.57 0.26
CA VAL A 50 -0.69 3.93 -1.13
C VAL A 50 -1.82 3.60 -2.09
N THR A 51 -2.43 2.42 -1.96
CA THR A 51 -3.47 1.97 -2.89
C THR A 51 -4.75 2.76 -2.75
N THR A 52 -5.21 3.04 -1.52
CA THR A 52 -6.38 3.90 -1.29
C THR A 52 -6.09 5.34 -1.74
N ALA A 53 -4.89 5.86 -1.50
CA ALA A 53 -4.52 7.20 -2.00
C ALA A 53 -4.55 7.28 -3.53
N ALA A 54 -4.02 6.26 -4.22
CA ALA A 54 -4.03 6.19 -5.68
C ALA A 54 -5.47 6.09 -6.25
N GLU A 55 -6.34 5.33 -5.60
CA GLU A 55 -7.75 5.22 -5.95
C GLU A 55 -8.48 6.56 -5.78
N LEU A 56 -8.35 7.20 -4.61
CA LEU A 56 -8.94 8.51 -4.34
C LEU A 56 -8.44 9.57 -5.33
N CYS A 57 -7.15 9.55 -5.67
CA CYS A 57 -6.58 10.44 -6.66
C CYS A 57 -7.17 10.21 -8.05
N SER A 58 -7.31 8.94 -8.47
CA SER A 58 -7.97 8.58 -9.72
C SER A 58 -9.41 9.11 -9.78
N GLN A 59 -10.18 8.88 -8.72
CA GLN A 59 -11.58 9.33 -8.64
C GLN A 59 -11.68 10.87 -8.67
N THR A 60 -10.83 11.55 -7.91
CA THR A 60 -10.95 13.01 -7.70
C THR A 60 -10.34 13.82 -8.83
N LEU A 61 -9.14 13.46 -9.29
CA LEU A 61 -8.39 14.24 -10.28
C LEU A 61 -8.55 13.70 -11.71
N CYS A 62 -8.73 12.38 -11.85
CA CYS A 62 -8.87 11.73 -13.15
C CYS A 62 -10.32 11.30 -13.46
N ARG A 63 -11.29 11.65 -12.60
CA ARG A 63 -12.71 11.26 -12.72
C ARG A 63 -12.92 9.75 -12.87
N GLY A 64 -12.02 8.94 -12.29
CA GLY A 64 -12.05 7.48 -12.39
C GLY A 64 -11.57 6.91 -13.73
N HIS A 65 -11.06 7.74 -14.66
CA HIS A 65 -10.67 7.32 -16.01
C HIS A 65 -9.16 7.39 -16.25
N GLY A 66 -8.35 7.42 -15.19
CA GLY A 66 -6.91 7.54 -15.33
C GLY A 66 -6.15 7.24 -14.04
N ARG A 67 -4.82 7.25 -14.11
CA ARG A 67 -3.94 7.15 -12.95
C ARG A 67 -3.23 8.48 -12.74
N CYS A 68 -3.16 8.90 -11.49
CA CYS A 68 -2.31 10.01 -11.13
C CYS A 68 -0.84 9.63 -11.33
N ARG A 69 -0.05 10.59 -11.81
CA ARG A 69 1.41 10.50 -11.93
C ARG A 69 2.02 11.79 -11.45
N ARG A 70 3.18 11.68 -10.81
CA ARG A 70 4.00 12.81 -10.40
C ARG A 70 4.43 13.58 -11.65
N GLN A 71 4.31 14.90 -11.59
CA GLN A 71 4.60 15.76 -12.73
C GLN A 71 6.12 15.88 -12.94
N GLU A 72 6.86 16.11 -11.87
CA GLU A 72 8.33 16.16 -11.88
C GLU A 72 8.90 14.84 -11.33
N SER A 73 9.61 14.08 -12.18
CA SER A 73 10.09 12.74 -11.80
C SER A 73 11.04 12.75 -10.61
N GLU A 74 11.76 13.84 -10.35
CA GLU A 74 12.74 13.92 -9.25
C GLU A 74 12.16 14.56 -7.97
N ALA A 75 10.92 15.04 -8.00
CA ALA A 75 10.31 15.65 -6.83
C ALA A 75 10.01 14.59 -5.75
N SER A 76 10.29 14.92 -4.48
CA SER A 76 10.03 14.01 -3.35
C SER A 76 8.56 14.07 -2.90
N ILE A 77 7.65 13.78 -3.84
CA ILE A 77 6.19 13.77 -3.63
C ILE A 77 5.66 12.35 -3.87
N PHE A 78 4.82 11.86 -2.96
CA PHE A 78 4.27 10.50 -3.01
C PHE A 78 2.75 10.53 -2.87
N LEU A 79 2.09 9.48 -3.37
CA LEU A 79 0.65 9.27 -3.20
C LEU A 79 0.40 8.53 -1.89
N HIS A 80 0.18 9.28 -0.81
CA HIS A 80 -0.18 8.77 0.52
C HIS A 80 -1.46 9.43 1.03
N LEU A 81 -2.21 8.72 1.86
CA LEU A 81 -3.31 9.25 2.63
C LEU A 81 -2.81 10.29 3.64
N ASN A 82 -3.59 11.35 3.83
CA ASN A 82 -3.32 12.32 4.88
C ASN A 82 -3.69 11.72 6.26
N PRO A 83 -2.75 11.59 7.20
CA PRO A 83 -3.01 11.00 8.52
C PRO A 83 -4.00 11.81 9.38
N ASN A 84 -4.24 13.08 9.03
CA ASN A 84 -5.25 13.90 9.71
C ASN A 84 -6.68 13.63 9.21
N SER A 85 -6.81 13.03 8.02
CA SER A 85 -8.10 12.73 7.40
C SER A 85 -8.41 11.25 7.43
N PHE A 86 -7.39 10.38 7.38
CA PHE A 86 -7.58 8.94 7.32
C PHE A 86 -6.84 8.22 8.43
N GLN A 87 -7.44 7.15 8.93
CA GLN A 87 -6.83 6.17 9.82
C GLN A 87 -6.94 4.78 9.21
N ILE A 88 -5.85 4.02 9.30
CA ILE A 88 -5.81 2.62 8.89
C ILE A 88 -5.96 1.78 10.15
N TYR A 89 -6.96 0.91 10.16
CA TYR A 89 -7.28 0.10 11.33
C TYR A 89 -7.33 -1.38 10.97
N ARG A 90 -7.06 -2.22 11.97
CA ARG A 90 -7.18 -3.66 11.86
C ARG A 90 -8.63 -4.08 12.09
N ASN A 91 -9.16 -4.87 11.17
CA ASN A 91 -10.47 -5.49 11.33
C ASN A 91 -10.33 -6.73 12.24
N GLU A 92 -11.07 -6.73 13.36
CA GLU A 92 -11.14 -7.85 14.31
C GLU A 92 -12.20 -8.91 13.93
N ALA A 93 -12.99 -8.65 12.89
CA ALA A 93 -14.08 -9.53 12.47
C ALA A 93 -13.57 -10.77 11.70
N LYS A 94 -14.06 -11.95 12.07
CA LYS A 94 -13.60 -13.25 11.51
C LYS A 94 -14.22 -13.65 10.14
N TYR A 95 -15.06 -12.85 9.49
CA TYR A 95 -15.69 -13.19 8.19
C TYR A 95 -16.09 -11.96 7.36
N PRO A 96 -16.19 -12.11 6.01
CA PRO A 96 -15.09 -11.79 5.11
C PRO A 96 -14.88 -10.27 5.04
N LYS A 97 -13.88 -9.76 5.78
CA LYS A 97 -13.41 -8.37 5.65
C LYS A 97 -11.91 -8.36 5.44
N PRO A 98 -11.36 -7.40 4.68
CA PRO A 98 -9.92 -7.18 4.60
C PRO A 98 -9.33 -7.00 6.01
N LEU A 99 -8.13 -7.52 6.27
CA LEU A 99 -7.49 -7.38 7.58
C LEU A 99 -7.24 -5.92 7.96
N LEU A 100 -6.92 -5.08 6.98
CA LEU A 100 -6.65 -3.66 7.14
C LEU A 100 -7.58 -2.87 6.24
N GLU A 101 -8.06 -1.73 6.73
CA GLU A 101 -8.95 -0.84 6.00
C GLU A 101 -8.64 0.61 6.36
N ALA A 102 -8.64 1.50 5.37
CA ALA A 102 -8.53 2.93 5.57
C ALA A 102 -9.93 3.54 5.72
N LYS A 103 -10.12 4.37 6.76
CA LYS A 103 -11.33 5.16 6.98
C LYS A 103 -10.96 6.62 7.15
N GLY A 104 -11.72 7.50 6.52
CA GLY A 104 -11.61 8.95 6.67
C GLY A 104 -12.95 9.64 6.53
#